data_AF-A0A1T4LQC9-F1
#
_entry.id   AF-A0A1T4LQC9-F1
#
_cell.length_a   1.000
_cell.length_b   1.000
_cell.length_c   1.000
_cell.angle_alpha   90.00
_cell.angle_beta   90.00
_cell.angle_gamma   90.00
#
_symmetry.space_group_name_H-M   'P 1'
#
loop_
_entity.id
_entity.type
_entity.pdbx_description
1 polymer ?
#
loop_
_entity_poly.entity_id
_entity_poly.type
_entity_poly.pdbx_seq_one_letter_code
_entity_poly.pdbx_strand_id
1 'polypeptide(L)'
;MSFTKHCNEIFNRVIHDYHVNDDIDAPIQNPFEEGSIENRLYLKCWIDTVQWHFEDIIRDPHIDPVAALALKRRIDKSNQERTDLVEQIDSYFRTRYKAVHVLDNARLNTESPAWAIDRLSILALKIYHMKEETLRKDATPEHVAKCEAKLQILLEQQKDLSLAIDQLLADIAAGKIYMKVYRQMKMYNDVDTNPVLYKK
;
A
#
# COMPACT_ATOMS: atom_id res chain seq x y z
N MET A 1 17.46 -13.51 -2.07
CA MET A 1 16.48 -12.63 -2.73
C MET A 1 16.35 -11.37 -1.88
N SER A 2 16.27 -10.17 -2.46
CA SER A 2 16.04 -8.97 -1.64
C SER A 2 14.61 -8.95 -1.09
N PHE A 3 14.38 -8.24 0.03
CA PHE A 3 13.07 -8.21 0.66
C PHE A 3 12.04 -7.52 -0.24
N THR A 4 12.44 -6.46 -0.93
CA THR A 4 11.57 -5.73 -1.85
C THR A 4 11.21 -6.53 -3.11
N LYS A 5 12.12 -7.39 -3.60
CA LYS A 5 11.80 -8.32 -4.69
C LYS A 5 10.68 -9.28 -4.28
N HIS A 6 10.76 -9.83 -3.06
CA HIS A 6 9.70 -10.68 -2.50
C HIS A 6 8.37 -9.93 -2.35
N CYS A 7 8.42 -8.67 -1.90
CA CYS A 7 7.22 -7.81 -1.84
C CYS A 7 6.58 -7.64 -3.21
N ASN A 8 7.36 -7.28 -4.24
CA ASN A 8 6.83 -7.09 -5.60
C ASN A 8 6.24 -8.38 -6.19
N GLU A 9 6.82 -9.54 -5.91
CA GLU A 9 6.24 -10.85 -6.32
C GLU A 9 4.87 -11.08 -5.68
N ILE A 10 4.74 -10.79 -4.38
CA ILE A 10 3.45 -10.89 -3.66
C ILE A 10 2.45 -9.86 -4.19
N PHE A 11 2.85 -8.60 -4.37
CA PHE A 11 1.95 -7.54 -4.84
C PHE A 11 1.41 -7.83 -6.23
N ASN A 12 2.27 -8.23 -7.17
CA ASN A 12 1.82 -8.60 -8.51
C ASN A 12 0.86 -9.79 -8.50
N ARG A 13 1.09 -10.76 -7.61
CA ARG A 13 0.16 -11.88 -7.42
C ARG A 13 -1.20 -11.41 -6.91
N VAL A 14 -1.22 -10.59 -5.87
CA VAL A 14 -2.47 -10.07 -5.27
C VAL A 14 -3.31 -9.31 -6.31
N ILE A 15 -2.65 -8.44 -7.07
CA ILE A 15 -3.30 -7.65 -8.12
C ILE A 15 -3.92 -8.59 -9.16
N HIS A 16 -3.16 -9.58 -9.62
CA HIS A 16 -3.69 -10.60 -10.53
C HIS A 16 -4.86 -11.39 -9.92
N ASP A 17 -4.74 -11.85 -8.67
CA ASP A 17 -5.78 -12.61 -7.97
C ASP A 17 -7.10 -11.81 -7.87
N TYR A 18 -7.03 -10.50 -7.64
CA TYR A 18 -8.20 -9.62 -7.66
C TYR A 18 -8.82 -9.52 -9.06
N HIS A 19 -7.99 -9.26 -10.08
CA HIS A 19 -8.42 -9.10 -11.48
C HIS A 19 -8.90 -10.40 -12.17
N VAL A 20 -8.89 -11.54 -11.45
CA VAL A 20 -9.63 -12.73 -11.91
C VAL A 20 -11.14 -12.49 -11.86
N ASN A 21 -11.62 -11.71 -10.88
CA ASN A 21 -13.05 -11.47 -10.68
C ASN A 21 -13.48 -10.01 -10.91
N ASP A 22 -12.56 -9.05 -10.78
CA ASP A 22 -12.83 -7.61 -10.93
C ASP A 22 -14.00 -7.10 -10.06
N ASP A 23 -14.14 -7.67 -8.86
CA ASP A 23 -15.26 -7.42 -7.97
C ASP A 23 -14.80 -6.87 -6.61
N ILE A 24 -15.31 -5.68 -6.27
CA ILE A 24 -15.05 -4.99 -5.01
C ILE A 24 -15.60 -5.70 -3.77
N ASP A 25 -16.48 -6.69 -3.97
CA ASP A 25 -17.05 -7.55 -2.93
C ASP A 25 -16.44 -8.97 -2.98
N ALA A 26 -15.43 -9.23 -3.83
CA ALA A 26 -14.77 -10.52 -3.93
C ALA A 26 -14.15 -10.95 -2.59
N PRO A 27 -14.35 -12.22 -2.17
CA PRO A 27 -13.72 -12.74 -0.96
C PRO A 27 -12.21 -12.88 -1.18
N ILE A 28 -11.43 -12.43 -0.20
CA ILE A 28 -9.97 -12.57 -0.24
C ILE A 28 -9.56 -14.04 -0.01
N GLN A 29 -8.75 -14.59 -0.91
CA GLN A 29 -8.17 -15.92 -0.78
C GLN A 29 -6.66 -15.82 -0.52
N ASN A 30 -6.29 -15.42 0.69
CA ASN A 30 -4.89 -15.27 1.07
C ASN A 30 -4.23 -16.65 1.29
N PRO A 31 -3.21 -17.01 0.50
CA PRO A 31 -2.57 -18.33 0.56
C PRO A 31 -1.47 -18.43 1.62
N PHE A 32 -1.13 -17.32 2.28
CA PHE A 32 -0.04 -17.25 3.24
C PHE A 32 -0.54 -17.45 4.67
N GLU A 33 0.29 -18.10 5.49
CA GLU A 33 0.01 -18.39 6.90
C GLU A 33 -0.36 -17.12 7.67
N GLU A 34 -1.45 -17.19 8.44
CA GLU A 34 -1.94 -16.07 9.22
C GLU A 34 -0.86 -15.54 10.18
N GLY A 35 -0.67 -14.21 10.19
CA GLY A 35 0.32 -13.56 11.05
C GLY A 35 1.74 -13.45 10.45
N SER A 36 2.06 -14.21 9.40
CA SER A 36 3.30 -14.06 8.63
C SER A 36 3.43 -12.68 7.98
N ILE A 37 4.65 -12.30 7.58
CA ILE A 37 4.84 -11.02 6.88
C ILE A 37 4.20 -11.06 5.48
N GLU A 38 4.26 -12.21 4.81
CA GLU A 38 3.65 -12.43 3.50
C GLU A 38 2.13 -12.28 3.54
N ASN A 39 1.49 -12.82 4.58
CA ASN A 39 0.06 -12.67 4.80
C ASN A 39 -0.33 -11.19 4.95
N ARG A 40 0.44 -10.40 5.71
CA ARG A 40 0.20 -8.96 5.89
C ARG A 40 0.45 -8.17 4.60
N LEU A 41 1.50 -8.49 3.86
CA LEU A 41 1.80 -7.87 2.56
C LEU A 41 0.69 -8.15 1.54
N TYR A 42 0.18 -9.38 1.51
CA TYR A 42 -0.94 -9.78 0.66
C TYR A 42 -2.22 -9.00 1.01
N LEU A 43 -2.61 -9.01 2.30
CA LEU A 43 -3.78 -8.26 2.79
C LEU A 43 -3.68 -6.77 2.47
N LYS A 44 -2.51 -6.19 2.70
CA LYS A 44 -2.25 -4.76 2.44
C LYS A 44 -2.51 -4.42 0.98
N CYS A 45 -1.88 -5.17 0.07
CA CYS A 45 -2.01 -4.93 -1.36
C CYS A 45 -3.43 -5.21 -1.86
N TRP A 46 -4.14 -6.16 -1.25
CA TRP A 46 -5.54 -6.46 -1.60
C TRP A 46 -6.43 -5.26 -1.25
N ILE A 47 -6.26 -4.70 -0.06
CA ILE A 47 -6.98 -3.50 0.37
C ILE A 47 -6.69 -2.33 -0.57
N ASP A 48 -5.44 -2.11 -0.99
CA ASP A 48 -5.15 -1.05 -1.97
C ASP A 48 -5.84 -1.28 -3.32
N THR A 49 -5.88 -2.53 -3.77
CA THR A 49 -6.49 -2.92 -5.05
C THR A 49 -7.99 -2.66 -5.01
N VAL A 50 -8.68 -3.13 -3.96
CA VAL A 50 -10.10 -2.85 -3.74
C VAL A 50 -10.35 -1.34 -3.59
N GLN A 51 -9.49 -0.63 -2.85
CA GLN A 51 -9.60 0.82 -2.65
C GLN A 51 -9.46 1.59 -3.97
N TRP A 52 -8.62 1.14 -4.90
CA TRP A 52 -8.51 1.73 -6.23
C TRP A 52 -9.84 1.66 -6.98
N HIS A 53 -10.50 0.50 -6.96
CA HIS A 53 -11.80 0.35 -7.61
C HIS A 53 -12.95 1.05 -6.88
N PHE A 54 -12.88 1.19 -5.56
CA PHE A 54 -13.78 2.12 -4.85
C PHE A 54 -13.61 3.56 -5.36
N GLU A 55 -12.38 4.00 -5.59
CA GLU A 55 -12.10 5.33 -6.13
C GLU A 55 -12.58 5.49 -7.59
N ASP A 56 -12.52 4.44 -8.41
CA ASP A 56 -13.10 4.46 -9.76
C ASP A 56 -14.61 4.65 -9.70
N ILE A 57 -15.31 3.86 -8.87
CA ILE A 57 -16.78 3.88 -8.77
C ILE A 57 -17.27 5.22 -8.19
N ILE A 58 -16.67 5.72 -7.11
CA ILE A 58 -17.11 6.97 -6.47
C ILE A 58 -16.88 8.21 -7.35
N ARG A 59 -16.04 8.11 -8.39
CA ARG A 59 -15.76 9.18 -9.35
C ARG A 59 -16.76 9.25 -10.51
N ASP A 60 -17.69 8.30 -10.62
CA ASP A 60 -18.78 8.40 -11.59
C ASP A 60 -19.68 9.61 -11.26
N PRO A 61 -19.79 10.62 -12.15
CA PRO A 61 -20.63 11.79 -11.90
C PRO A 61 -22.13 11.46 -11.84
N HIS A 62 -22.55 10.26 -12.26
CA HIS A 62 -23.95 9.81 -12.26
C HIS A 62 -24.27 8.81 -11.14
N ILE A 63 -23.35 8.57 -10.21
CA ILE A 63 -23.58 7.65 -9.08
C ILE A 63 -24.79 8.08 -8.24
N ASP A 64 -25.60 7.10 -7.83
CA ASP A 64 -26.69 7.34 -6.89
C ASP A 64 -26.14 7.92 -5.57
N PRO A 65 -26.66 9.06 -5.06
CA PRO A 65 -26.12 9.70 -3.86
C PRO A 65 -26.16 8.84 -2.59
N VAL A 66 -27.16 7.96 -2.44
CA VAL A 66 -27.28 7.05 -1.29
C VAL A 66 -26.22 5.96 -1.39
N ALA A 67 -26.04 5.38 -2.59
CA ALA A 67 -24.97 4.43 -2.87
C ALA A 67 -23.59 5.07 -2.68
N ALA A 68 -23.41 6.32 -3.12
CA ALA A 68 -22.18 7.08 -2.95
C ALA A 68 -21.80 7.27 -1.46
N LEU A 69 -22.77 7.60 -0.60
CA LEU A 69 -22.53 7.72 0.84
C LEU A 69 -22.16 6.36 1.46
N ALA A 70 -22.83 5.28 1.05
CA ALA A 70 -22.49 3.93 1.52
C ALA A 70 -21.06 3.54 1.10
N LEU A 71 -20.69 3.79 -0.16
CA LEU A 71 -19.34 3.55 -0.68
C LEU A 71 -18.30 4.43 0.01
N LYS A 72 -18.61 5.70 0.28
CA LYS A 72 -17.72 6.61 1.02
C LYS A 72 -17.40 6.09 2.42
N ARG A 73 -18.37 5.50 3.12
CA ARG A 73 -18.12 4.86 4.43
C ARG A 73 -17.24 3.62 4.30
N ARG A 74 -17.37 2.84 3.22
CA ARG A 74 -16.47 1.71 2.91
C ARG A 74 -15.05 2.22 2.65
N ILE A 75 -14.89 3.29 1.88
CA ILE A 75 -13.60 3.96 1.62
C ILE A 75 -12.94 4.43 2.92
N ASP A 76 -13.71 5.06 3.82
CA ASP A 76 -13.16 5.55 5.10
C ASP A 76 -12.68 4.39 5.98
N LYS A 77 -13.44 3.29 6.02
CA LYS A 77 -13.06 2.06 6.73
C LYS A 77 -11.81 1.42 6.11
N SER A 78 -11.79 1.25 4.80
CA SER A 78 -10.66 0.69 4.04
C SER A 78 -9.37 1.49 4.26
N ASN A 79 -9.44 2.83 4.29
CA ASN A 79 -8.30 3.69 4.61
C ASN A 79 -7.76 3.49 6.05
N GLN A 80 -8.65 3.16 6.99
CA GLN A 80 -8.24 2.81 8.35
C GLN A 80 -7.56 1.44 8.36
N GLU A 81 -8.18 0.42 7.76
CA GLU A 81 -7.65 -0.95 7.66
C GLU A 81 -6.26 -0.98 6.99
N ARG A 82 -6.07 -0.20 5.91
CA ARG A 82 -4.75 -0.02 5.27
C ARG A 82 -3.72 0.50 6.27
N THR A 83 -4.06 1.54 7.01
CA THR A 83 -3.13 2.15 7.98
C THR A 83 -2.79 1.17 9.09
N ASP A 84 -3.79 0.47 9.63
CA ASP A 84 -3.62 -0.53 10.69
C ASP A 84 -2.70 -1.67 10.23
N LEU A 85 -2.78 -2.09 8.97
CA LEU A 85 -1.88 -3.10 8.40
C LEU A 85 -0.44 -2.60 8.22
N VAL A 86 -0.25 -1.37 7.74
CA VAL A 86 1.08 -0.75 7.66
C VAL A 86 1.73 -0.72 9.04
N GLU A 87 0.96 -0.35 10.05
CA GLU A 87 1.34 -0.33 11.44
C GLU A 87 1.67 -1.73 12.03
N GLN A 88 1.01 -2.78 11.55
CA GLN A 88 1.32 -4.16 11.89
C GLN A 88 2.64 -4.62 11.22
N ILE A 89 2.89 -4.22 9.97
CA ILE A 89 4.17 -4.45 9.28
C ILE A 89 5.32 -3.74 10.02
N ASP A 90 5.10 -2.53 10.52
CA ASP A 90 6.08 -1.82 11.36
C ASP A 90 6.37 -2.57 12.66
N SER A 91 5.35 -3.18 13.25
CA SER A 91 5.50 -4.02 14.45
C SER A 91 6.34 -5.27 14.17
N TYR A 92 6.19 -5.87 12.98
CA TYR A 92 7.04 -6.97 12.53
C TYR A 92 8.51 -6.54 12.46
N PHE A 93 8.82 -5.41 11.79
CA PHE A 93 10.20 -4.93 11.70
C PHE A 93 10.79 -4.52 13.05
N ARG A 94 9.99 -3.86 13.90
CA ARG A 94 10.42 -3.50 15.26
C ARG A 94 10.78 -4.75 16.07
N THR A 95 9.99 -5.81 15.94
CA THR A 95 10.27 -7.09 16.62
C THR A 95 11.51 -7.75 16.04
N ARG A 96 11.66 -7.76 14.72
CA ARG A 96 12.81 -8.33 14.00
C ARG A 96 14.13 -7.68 14.39
N TYR A 97 14.14 -6.36 14.56
CA TYR A 97 15.35 -5.58 14.86
C TYR A 97 15.51 -5.20 16.33
N LYS A 98 14.69 -5.75 17.25
CA LYS A 98 14.69 -5.38 18.67
C LYS A 98 16.03 -5.60 19.40
N ALA A 99 16.84 -6.53 18.91
CA ALA A 99 18.13 -6.89 19.50
C ALA A 99 19.32 -6.18 18.82
N VAL A 100 19.07 -5.34 17.81
CA VAL A 100 20.14 -4.59 17.15
C VAL A 100 20.67 -3.52 18.10
N HIS A 101 21.98 -3.54 18.32
CA HIS A 101 22.67 -2.47 19.04
C HIS A 101 22.75 -1.23 18.14
N VAL A 102 22.10 -0.14 18.57
CA VAL A 102 22.12 1.12 17.84
C VAL A 102 23.45 1.83 18.09
N LEU A 103 24.09 2.32 17.02
CA LEU A 103 25.36 3.04 17.10
C LEU A 103 25.15 4.46 17.67
N ASP A 104 26.16 5.00 18.36
CA ASP A 104 26.09 6.34 18.97
C ASP A 104 25.77 7.45 17.96
N ASN A 105 26.20 7.28 16.71
CA ASN A 105 25.96 8.21 15.61
C ASN A 105 24.79 7.77 14.70
N ALA A 106 23.92 6.88 15.16
CA ALA A 106 22.76 6.46 14.39
C ALA A 106 21.89 7.67 14.02
N ARG A 107 21.35 7.64 12.80
CA ARG A 107 20.51 8.71 12.26
C ARG A 107 19.04 8.32 12.28
N LEU A 108 18.18 9.32 12.19
CA LEU A 108 16.77 9.11 11.89
C LEU A 108 16.59 8.91 10.38
N ASN A 109 15.48 8.27 10.01
CA ASN A 109 15.00 8.23 8.64
C ASN A 109 13.68 9.00 8.54
N THR A 110 13.35 9.50 7.35
CA THR A 110 12.12 10.27 7.10
C THR A 110 10.86 9.48 7.38
N GLU A 111 10.90 8.17 7.15
CA GLU A 111 9.79 7.25 7.39
C GLU A 111 10.27 5.86 7.79
N SER A 112 9.34 5.05 8.29
CA SER A 112 9.61 3.66 8.64
C SER A 112 9.62 2.75 7.41
N PRO A 113 10.19 1.54 7.50
CA PRO A 113 10.14 0.58 6.41
C PRO A 113 8.72 0.26 5.94
N ALA A 114 7.74 0.18 6.85
CA ALA A 114 6.37 -0.17 6.48
C ALA A 114 5.70 0.89 5.59
N TRP A 115 5.90 2.18 5.87
CA TRP A 115 5.38 3.26 5.03
C TRP A 115 6.07 3.33 3.66
N ALA A 116 7.36 2.99 3.59
CA ALA A 116 8.04 2.88 2.31
C ALA A 116 7.48 1.69 1.48
N ILE A 117 7.20 0.56 2.12
CA ILE A 117 6.56 -0.61 1.51
C ILE A 117 5.11 -0.32 1.08
N ASP A 118 4.39 0.50 1.84
CA ASP A 118 3.04 0.95 1.48
C ASP A 118 3.04 1.62 0.09
N ARG A 119 3.95 2.56 -0.12
CA ARG A 119 4.14 3.21 -1.43
C ARG A 119 4.60 2.23 -2.51
N LEU A 120 5.42 1.25 -2.18
CA LEU A 120 5.86 0.23 -3.13
C LEU A 120 4.67 -0.60 -3.65
N SER A 121 3.73 -0.94 -2.78
CA SER A 121 2.50 -1.65 -3.15
C SER A 121 1.58 -0.80 -4.04
N ILE A 122 1.39 0.49 -3.71
CA ILE A 122 0.66 1.43 -4.59
C ILE A 122 1.34 1.57 -5.95
N LEU A 123 2.67 1.55 -5.98
CA LEU A 123 3.41 1.66 -7.24
C LEU A 123 3.25 0.41 -8.11
N ALA A 124 3.19 -0.79 -7.52
CA ALA A 124 2.86 -2.02 -8.25
C ALA A 124 1.48 -1.93 -8.92
N LEU A 125 0.48 -1.39 -8.21
CA LEU A 125 -0.87 -1.19 -8.74
C LEU A 125 -0.90 -0.15 -9.88
N LYS A 126 -0.19 0.97 -9.73
CA LYS A 126 -0.02 1.95 -10.81
C LYS A 126 0.65 1.37 -12.05
N ILE A 127 1.68 0.53 -11.86
CA ILE A 127 2.37 -0.15 -12.97
C ILE A 127 1.41 -1.09 -13.69
N TYR A 128 0.61 -1.86 -12.96
CA TYR A 128 -0.39 -2.75 -13.54
C TYR A 128 -1.37 -1.99 -14.44
N HIS A 129 -2.09 -1.01 -13.89
CA HIS A 129 -3.09 -0.26 -14.67
C HIS A 129 -2.48 0.60 -15.78
N MET A 130 -1.29 1.18 -15.57
CA MET A 130 -0.61 1.90 -16.65
C MET A 130 -0.24 0.96 -17.80
N LYS A 131 0.16 -0.28 -17.49
CA LYS A 131 0.43 -1.29 -18.51
C LYS A 131 -0.84 -1.66 -19.29
N GLU A 132 -1.99 -1.75 -18.63
CA GLU A 132 -3.27 -1.96 -19.33
C GLU A 132 -3.54 -0.85 -20.36
N GLU A 133 -3.32 0.42 -20.00
CA GLU A 133 -3.46 1.55 -20.92
C GLU A 133 -2.51 1.48 -22.12
N THR A 134 -1.31 0.91 -21.97
CA THR A 134 -0.39 0.69 -23.11
C THR A 134 -0.85 -0.42 -24.06
N LEU A 135 -1.73 -1.31 -23.61
CA LEU A 135 -2.22 -2.47 -24.38
C LEU A 135 -3.59 -2.21 -25.03
N ARG A 136 -4.18 -1.04 -24.82
CA ARG A 136 -5.46 -0.63 -25.39
C ARG A 136 -5.41 -0.57 -26.91
N LYS A 137 -6.36 -1.22 -27.57
CA LYS A 137 -6.49 -1.26 -29.04
C LYS A 137 -7.43 -0.18 -29.58
N ASP A 138 -8.20 0.46 -28.69
CA ASP A 138 -9.17 1.51 -28.98
C ASP A 138 -8.59 2.93 -28.80
N ALA A 139 -7.36 3.04 -28.30
CA ALA A 139 -6.65 4.30 -28.07
C ALA A 139 -5.84 4.74 -29.30
N THR A 140 -5.57 6.05 -29.42
CA THR A 140 -4.70 6.56 -30.49
C THR A 140 -3.24 6.19 -30.24
N PRO A 141 -2.41 6.08 -31.29
CA PRO A 141 -0.97 5.82 -31.13
C PRO A 141 -0.26 6.84 -30.21
N GLU A 142 -0.66 8.10 -30.24
CA GLU A 142 -0.11 9.15 -29.39
C GLU A 142 -0.46 8.94 -27.91
N HIS A 143 -1.67 8.44 -27.63
CA HIS A 143 -2.07 8.09 -26.28
C HIS A 143 -1.25 6.90 -25.75
N VAL A 144 -1.12 5.84 -26.55
CA VAL A 144 -0.33 4.66 -26.19
C VAL A 144 1.12 5.05 -25.90
N ALA A 145 1.76 5.83 -26.78
CA ALA A 145 3.13 6.30 -26.58
C ALA A 145 3.29 7.14 -25.29
N LYS A 146 2.29 7.96 -24.96
CA LYS A 146 2.28 8.74 -23.70
C LYS A 146 2.17 7.83 -22.47
N CYS A 147 1.35 6.78 -22.54
CA CYS A 147 1.20 5.79 -21.47
C CYS A 147 2.46 4.93 -21.31
N GLU A 148 3.12 4.54 -22.41
CA GLU A 148 4.40 3.84 -22.38
C GLU A 148 5.50 4.67 -21.71
N ALA A 149 5.60 5.96 -22.05
CA ALA A 149 6.54 6.88 -21.40
C ALA A 149 6.30 6.98 -19.88
N LYS A 150 5.03 7.06 -19.45
CA LYS A 150 4.67 7.05 -18.03
C LYS A 150 5.00 5.71 -17.37
N LEU A 151 4.76 4.59 -18.05
CA LEU A 151 5.08 3.25 -17.55
C LEU A 151 6.57 3.12 -17.26
N GLN A 152 7.44 3.62 -18.14
CA GLN A 152 8.89 3.61 -17.90
C GLN A 152 9.28 4.38 -16.63
N ILE A 153 8.67 5.54 -16.40
CA ILE A 153 8.90 6.32 -15.17
C ILE A 153 8.45 5.54 -13.93
N LEU A 154 7.30 4.86 -13.98
CA LEU A 154 6.82 4.06 -12.86
C LEU A 154 7.74 2.87 -12.55
N LEU A 155 8.26 2.21 -13.59
CA LEU A 155 9.23 1.11 -13.45
C LEU A 155 10.55 1.59 -12.85
N GLU A 156 11.04 2.76 -13.26
CA GLU A 156 12.23 3.38 -12.66
C GLU A 156 11.99 3.73 -11.18
N GLN A 157 10.86 4.36 -10.86
CA GLN A 157 10.46 4.63 -9.48
C GLN A 157 10.41 3.36 -8.62
N GLN A 158 9.95 2.23 -9.18
CA GLN A 158 9.86 0.96 -8.44
C GLN A 158 11.25 0.42 -8.14
N LYS A 159 12.17 0.51 -9.10
CA LYS A 159 13.57 0.11 -8.91
C LYS A 159 14.24 0.97 -7.83
N ASP A 160 14.09 2.29 -7.91
CA ASP A 160 14.73 3.22 -6.97
C ASP A 160 14.17 3.09 -5.56
N LEU A 161 12.84 3.00 -5.42
CA LEU A 161 12.20 2.79 -4.14
C LEU A 161 12.59 1.42 -3.54
N SER A 162 12.66 0.37 -4.36
CA SER A 162 13.10 -0.95 -3.90
C SER A 162 14.53 -0.92 -3.38
N LEU A 163 15.44 -0.27 -4.11
CA LEU A 163 16.83 -0.10 -3.67
C LEU A 163 16.91 0.68 -2.36
N ALA A 164 16.19 1.80 -2.25
CA ALA A 164 16.18 2.64 -1.05
C ALA A 164 15.65 1.89 0.19
N ILE A 165 14.61 1.07 0.02
CA ILE A 165 14.05 0.23 1.10
C ILE A 165 15.06 -0.84 1.53
N ASP A 166 15.68 -1.55 0.59
CA ASP A 166 16.67 -2.59 0.94
C ASP A 166 17.89 -1.98 1.66
N GLN A 167 18.34 -0.79 1.23
CA GLN A 167 19.39 -0.04 1.91
C GLN A 167 18.97 0.40 3.31
N LEU A 168 17.73 0.91 3.48
CA LEU A 168 17.18 1.28 4.79
C LEU A 168 17.16 0.07 5.73
N LEU A 169 16.69 -1.09 5.27
CA LEU A 169 16.65 -2.31 6.07
C LEU A 169 18.06 -2.80 6.45
N ALA A 170 19.04 -2.67 5.56
CA ALA A 170 20.43 -3.00 5.84
C ALA A 170 21.06 -2.04 6.86
N ASP A 171 20.80 -0.74 6.74
CA ASP A 171 21.29 0.27 7.68
C ASP A 171 20.65 0.12 9.07
N ILE A 172 19.36 -0.24 9.14
CA ILE A 172 18.70 -0.58 10.40
C ILE A 172 19.35 -1.83 11.01
N ALA A 173 19.58 -2.89 10.22
CA ALA A 173 20.22 -4.11 10.72
C ALA A 173 21.65 -3.86 11.24
N ALA A 174 22.36 -2.90 10.66
CA ALA A 174 23.69 -2.47 11.07
C ALA A 174 23.70 -1.47 12.24
N GLY A 175 22.53 -1.11 12.78
CA GLY A 175 22.42 -0.15 13.88
C GLY A 175 22.70 1.30 13.50
N LYS A 176 22.79 1.63 12.19
CA LYS A 176 23.06 2.97 11.69
C LYS A 176 21.82 3.86 11.65
N ILE A 177 20.63 3.26 11.66
CA ILE A 177 19.34 3.96 11.67
C ILE A 177 18.52 3.48 12.85
N TYR A 178 17.87 4.41 13.54
CA TYR A 178 16.89 4.08 14.56
C TYR A 178 15.64 3.44 13.93
N MET A 179 15.29 2.23 14.36
CA MET A 179 13.98 1.63 14.07
C MET A 179 12.89 2.27 14.96
N LYS A 180 12.52 3.51 14.64
CA LYS A 180 11.49 4.27 15.35
C LYS A 180 10.18 4.21 14.56
N VAL A 181 9.09 3.91 15.26
CA VAL A 181 7.74 3.82 14.70
C VAL A 181 6.81 4.79 15.41
N TYR A 182 5.93 5.43 14.66
CA TYR A 182 4.85 6.27 15.18
C TYR A 182 3.51 5.64 14.79
N ARG A 183 2.56 5.71 15.72
CA ARG A 183 1.17 5.28 15.50
C ARG A 183 0.35 6.47 15.02
N GLN A 184 -0.67 6.22 14.22
CA GLN A 184 -1.57 7.26 13.73
C GLN A 184 -2.36 7.88 14.89
N MET A 185 -2.45 9.21 14.90
CA MET A 185 -3.19 9.99 15.91
C MET A 185 -4.43 10.62 15.27
N LYS A 186 -5.38 9.79 14.81
CA LYS A 186 -6.64 10.26 14.21
C LYS A 186 -7.67 10.55 15.30
N MET A 187 -8.20 11.77 15.31
CA MET A 187 -9.18 12.23 16.31
C MET A 187 -10.65 12.05 15.87
N TYR A 188 -10.92 11.95 14.56
CA TYR A 188 -12.30 11.96 14.06
C TYR A 188 -12.94 10.56 13.97
N ASN A 189 -12.15 9.50 14.11
CA ASN A 189 -12.66 8.12 14.15
C ASN A 189 -12.98 7.64 15.57
N ASP A 190 -12.57 8.40 16.57
CA ASP A 190 -12.72 8.06 17.98
C ASP A 190 -13.88 8.87 18.59
N VAL A 191 -14.75 8.15 19.29
CA VAL A 191 -15.96 8.70 19.93
C VAL A 191 -15.63 9.78 20.95
N ASP A 192 -14.50 9.65 21.64
CA ASP A 192 -14.09 10.55 22.72
C ASP A 192 -13.40 11.82 22.19
N THR A 193 -12.94 11.79 20.93
CA THR A 193 -12.18 12.89 20.32
C THR A 193 -12.88 13.55 19.14
N ASN A 194 -13.97 12.96 18.61
CA ASN A 194 -14.79 13.56 17.56
C ASN A 194 -15.94 14.42 18.12
N PRO A 195 -15.92 15.76 17.93
CA PRO A 195 -16.97 16.65 18.45
C PRO A 195 -18.38 16.33 17.96
N VAL A 196 -18.54 15.73 16.78
CA VAL A 196 -19.84 15.34 16.24
C VAL A 196 -20.41 14.12 16.99
N LEU A 197 -19.56 13.30 17.59
CA LEU A 197 -19.95 12.09 18.32
C LEU A 197 -20.18 12.37 19.81
N TYR A 198 -19.29 13.12 20.47
CA TYR A 198 -19.39 13.36 21.93
C TYR A 198 -20.24 14.58 22.32
N LYS A 199 -20.50 15.56 21.44
CA LYS A 199 -21.37 16.72 21.76
C LYS A 199 -22.88 16.41 21.58
N LYS A 200 -23.25 15.14 21.55
CA LYS A 200 -24.65 14.72 21.47
C LYS A 200 -25.35 14.86 22.81
#